data_AF-A0A2V5SWX7-F1
#
_entry.id   AF-A0A2V5SWX7-F1
#
_cell.length_a   1.000
_cell.length_b   1.000
_cell.length_c   1.000
_cell.angle_alpha   90.00
_cell.angle_beta   90.00
_cell.angle_gamma   90.00
#
_symmetry.space_group_name_H-M   'P 1'
#
loop_
_entity.id
_entity.type
_entity.pdbx_description
1 polymer ?
#
loop_
_entity_poly.entity_id
_entity_poly.type
_entity_poly.pdbx_seq_one_letter_code
_entity_poly.pdbx_strand_id
1 'polypeptide(L)'
;MDLGSFFAELKRRNVYKVAIAYGVVAWLLIQVATQVFPFFEIPNWVVRLVVLVIIIGFPVALIIAWAFELTPEGLKRTETADAEHSAGRSLKRTWIYVVIIAGAISIGLFFLGRYTSSKQNAGAELPGKSIVVLPFDNLSRDPDNAYFAEGVQDEILTRLAKVADLKVISRTSTQKYKSAPDNLRDIAKQLGVSNILEGSVQRAGDQVRVTVQLINATTDAHLWAESYDRALTDIFTVESEIAKTIADTLRAKLTGSEERMMSKKPTANPEAYELYLKGRFFWNKRTGVDLRKSIDYFDQAVAKDPSYALAYAGLADAYVLLSGFGAASPKDSLPQAKAAAEKALELDSTLGEAHASLAQALLAYDFDFAGANREFLW
;
A
#
# COMPACT_ATOMS: atom_id res chain seq x y z
N MET A 1 12.32 -45.92 -0.23
CA MET A 1 12.09 -46.02 -1.69
C MET A 1 13.40 -45.66 -2.36
N ASP A 2 14.00 -46.59 -3.09
CA ASP A 2 15.39 -46.44 -3.54
C ASP A 2 15.50 -45.54 -4.77
N LEU A 3 16.26 -44.44 -4.64
CA LEU A 3 16.44 -43.46 -5.70
C LEU A 3 17.30 -44.02 -6.85
N GLY A 4 18.24 -44.92 -6.57
CA GLY A 4 19.15 -45.48 -7.58
C GLY A 4 18.42 -46.29 -8.65
N SER A 5 17.50 -47.17 -8.23
CA SER A 5 16.70 -47.98 -9.15
C SER A 5 15.69 -47.15 -9.94
N PHE A 6 15.08 -46.13 -9.33
CA PHE A 6 14.16 -45.20 -10.00
C PHE A 6 14.85 -44.42 -11.13
N PHE A 7 16.06 -43.88 -10.90
CA PHE A 7 16.83 -43.21 -11.95
C PHE A 7 17.31 -44.17 -13.04
N ALA A 8 17.67 -45.41 -12.70
CA ALA A 8 18.00 -46.43 -13.70
C ALA A 8 16.80 -46.78 -14.60
N GLU A 9 15.59 -46.89 -14.05
CA GLU A 9 14.39 -47.23 -14.82
C GLU A 9 13.87 -46.05 -15.69
N LEU A 10 13.98 -44.81 -15.20
CA LEU A 10 13.78 -43.60 -16.02
C LEU A 10 14.75 -43.52 -17.21
N LYS A 11 16.01 -43.92 -17.00
CA LYS A 11 17.03 -44.00 -18.06
C LYS A 11 16.72 -45.10 -19.06
N ARG A 12 16.26 -46.28 -18.60
CA ARG A 12 15.87 -47.42 -19.46
C ARG A 12 14.72 -47.09 -20.41
N ARG A 13 13.72 -46.33 -19.96
CA ARG A 13 12.50 -45.97 -20.72
C ARG A 13 12.61 -44.69 -21.58
N ASN A 14 13.81 -44.13 -21.76
CA ASN A 14 14.03 -42.86 -22.49
C ASN A 14 13.28 -41.62 -21.95
N VAL A 15 12.56 -41.70 -20.82
CA VAL A 15 11.70 -40.61 -20.29
C VAL A 15 12.45 -39.29 -20.08
N TYR A 16 13.74 -39.37 -19.74
CA TYR A 16 14.63 -38.21 -19.62
C TYR A 16 14.72 -37.37 -20.91
N LYS A 17 14.60 -37.98 -22.10
CA LYS A 17 14.60 -37.25 -23.38
C LYS A 17 13.34 -36.39 -23.53
N VAL A 18 12.19 -36.92 -23.10
CA VAL A 18 10.92 -36.16 -23.10
C VAL A 18 10.96 -35.06 -22.03
N ALA A 19 11.56 -35.31 -20.86
CA ALA A 19 11.77 -34.28 -19.85
C ALA A 19 12.61 -33.09 -20.37
N ILE A 20 13.71 -33.38 -21.08
CA ILE A 20 14.57 -32.37 -21.71
C ILE A 20 13.82 -31.63 -22.82
N ALA A 21 13.16 -32.35 -23.73
CA ALA A 21 12.41 -31.74 -24.83
C ALA A 21 11.27 -30.84 -24.32
N TYR A 22 10.53 -31.29 -23.29
CA TYR A 22 9.51 -30.49 -22.62
C TYR A 22 10.11 -29.23 -21.99
N GLY A 23 11.27 -29.35 -21.33
CA GLY A 23 11.99 -28.20 -20.75
C GLY A 23 12.38 -27.14 -21.78
N VAL A 24 12.88 -27.56 -22.96
CA VAL A 24 13.23 -26.63 -24.05
C VAL A 24 12.00 -25.94 -24.63
N VAL A 25 10.91 -26.68 -24.89
CA VAL A 25 9.65 -26.11 -25.41
C VAL A 25 8.99 -25.20 -24.38
N ALA A 26 8.98 -25.60 -23.10
CA ALA A 26 8.49 -24.79 -21.99
C ALA A 26 9.23 -23.46 -21.86
N TRP A 27 10.57 -23.49 -21.90
CA TRP A 27 11.41 -22.30 -21.86
C TRP A 27 11.12 -21.36 -23.05
N LEU A 28 11.03 -21.92 -24.27
CA LEU A 28 10.71 -21.14 -25.47
C LEU A 28 9.32 -20.50 -25.39
N LEU A 29 8.29 -21.23 -24.95
CA LEU A 29 6.93 -20.71 -24.78
C LEU A 29 6.86 -19.61 -23.72
N ILE A 30 7.61 -19.76 -22.61
CA ILE A 30 7.72 -18.72 -21.58
C ILE A 30 8.42 -17.48 -22.14
N GLN A 31 9.50 -17.64 -22.91
CA GLN A 31 10.21 -16.51 -23.51
C GLN A 31 9.36 -15.77 -24.57
N VAL A 32 8.63 -16.49 -25.41
CA VAL A 32 7.67 -15.88 -26.35
C VAL A 32 6.58 -15.14 -25.58
N ALA A 33 6.00 -15.73 -24.52
CA ALA A 33 5.01 -15.05 -23.70
C ALA A 33 5.57 -13.78 -23.02
N THR A 34 6.77 -13.81 -22.43
CA THR A 34 7.34 -12.65 -21.74
C THR A 34 7.80 -11.53 -22.67
N GLN A 35 8.16 -11.82 -23.91
CA GLN A 35 8.56 -10.80 -24.89
C GLN A 35 7.39 -10.27 -25.71
N VAL A 36 6.45 -11.13 -26.13
CA VAL A 36 5.37 -10.75 -27.06
C VAL A 36 4.13 -10.24 -26.34
N PHE A 37 3.76 -10.78 -25.17
CA PHE A 37 2.51 -10.37 -24.52
C PHE A 37 2.50 -8.90 -24.06
N PRO A 38 3.61 -8.32 -23.52
CA PRO A 38 3.65 -6.90 -23.20
C PRO A 38 3.48 -5.97 -24.41
N PHE A 39 3.90 -6.39 -25.60
CA PHE A 39 3.75 -5.62 -26.85
C PHE A 39 2.28 -5.52 -27.29
N PHE A 40 1.43 -6.47 -26.89
CA PHE A 40 -0.02 -6.46 -27.13
C PHE A 40 -0.83 -6.00 -25.90
N GLU A 41 -0.19 -5.31 -24.94
CA GLU A 41 -0.78 -4.83 -23.68
C GLU A 41 -1.45 -5.94 -22.82
N ILE A 42 -1.12 -7.21 -23.06
CA ILE A 42 -1.74 -8.35 -22.40
C ILE A 42 -1.34 -8.35 -20.90
N PRO A 43 -2.30 -8.37 -19.96
CA PRO A 43 -1.99 -8.25 -18.53
C PRO A 43 -1.04 -9.33 -17.99
N ASN A 44 -0.13 -8.93 -17.11
CA ASN A 44 0.89 -9.79 -16.48
C ASN A 44 0.34 -11.04 -15.74
N TRP A 45 -0.95 -11.10 -15.41
CA TRP A 45 -1.57 -12.31 -14.85
C TRP A 45 -1.71 -13.44 -15.89
N VAL A 46 -1.81 -13.11 -17.18
CA VAL A 46 -1.89 -14.10 -18.27
C VAL A 46 -0.56 -14.83 -18.45
N VAL A 47 0.58 -14.11 -18.38
CA VAL A 47 1.93 -14.71 -18.39
C VAL A 47 2.10 -15.70 -17.23
N ARG A 48 1.61 -15.34 -16.03
CA ARG A 48 1.62 -16.23 -14.85
C ARG A 48 0.75 -17.48 -15.07
N LEU A 49 -0.39 -17.36 -15.76
CA LEU A 49 -1.25 -18.48 -16.11
C LEU A 49 -0.54 -19.45 -17.08
N VAL A 50 0.15 -18.95 -18.11
CA VAL A 50 0.95 -19.77 -19.04
C VAL A 50 2.02 -20.58 -18.28
N VAL A 51 2.77 -19.94 -17.39
CA VAL A 51 3.78 -20.61 -16.54
C VAL A 51 3.15 -21.71 -15.68
N LEU A 52 1.99 -21.45 -15.05
CA LEU A 52 1.30 -22.47 -14.24
C LEU A 52 0.80 -23.66 -15.06
N VAL A 53 0.26 -23.42 -16.26
CA VAL A 53 -0.18 -24.50 -17.18
C VAL A 53 1.01 -25.37 -17.61
N ILE A 54 2.17 -24.77 -17.88
CA ILE A 54 3.41 -25.48 -18.21
C ILE A 54 3.91 -26.33 -17.02
N ILE A 55 3.89 -25.79 -15.80
CA ILE A 55 4.29 -26.53 -14.59
C ILE A 55 3.36 -27.72 -14.31
N ILE A 56 2.04 -27.55 -14.51
CA ILE A 56 1.04 -28.61 -14.33
C ILE A 56 1.13 -29.65 -15.46
N GLY A 57 1.47 -29.22 -16.68
CA GLY A 57 1.62 -30.09 -17.84
C GLY A 57 2.86 -31.00 -17.79
N PHE A 58 3.93 -30.60 -17.10
CA PHE A 58 5.17 -31.37 -17.01
C PHE A 58 4.99 -32.76 -16.35
N PRO A 59 4.37 -32.91 -15.15
CA PRO A 59 4.03 -34.22 -14.59
C PRO A 59 3.17 -35.08 -15.52
N VAL A 60 2.21 -34.48 -16.23
CA VAL A 60 1.33 -35.20 -17.17
C VAL A 60 2.14 -35.74 -18.36
N ALA A 61 3.04 -34.92 -18.92
CA ALA A 61 3.93 -35.33 -20.01
C ALA A 61 4.87 -36.48 -19.60
N LEU A 62 5.42 -36.45 -18.38
CA LEU A 62 6.24 -37.55 -17.86
C LEU A 62 5.44 -38.84 -17.65
N ILE A 63 4.19 -38.76 -17.17
CA ILE A 63 3.31 -39.92 -17.00
C ILE A 63 2.97 -40.55 -18.37
N ILE A 64 2.68 -39.73 -19.38
CA ILE A 64 2.42 -40.21 -20.76
C ILE A 64 3.68 -40.87 -21.34
N ALA A 65 4.85 -40.24 -21.21
CA ALA A 65 6.13 -40.78 -21.68
C ALA A 65 6.56 -42.07 -20.97
N TRP A 66 6.14 -42.28 -19.72
CA TRP A 66 6.39 -43.53 -19.00
C TRP A 66 5.40 -44.65 -19.39
N ALA A 67 4.19 -44.29 -19.83
CA ALA A 67 3.12 -45.21 -20.23
C ALA A 67 3.20 -45.68 -21.69
N PHE A 68 3.79 -44.88 -22.59
CA PHE A 68 3.95 -45.22 -24.02
C PHE A 68 5.43 -45.13 -24.44
N GLU A 69 6.03 -46.27 -24.78
CA GLU A 69 7.38 -46.32 -25.35
C GLU A 69 7.31 -46.01 -26.85
N LEU A 70 7.99 -44.94 -27.30
CA LEU A 70 8.13 -44.63 -28.73
C LEU A 70 9.19 -45.52 -29.37
N THR A 71 8.77 -46.54 -30.10
CA THR A 71 9.57 -47.22 -31.12
C THR A 71 9.30 -46.61 -32.52
N PRO A 72 10.20 -46.76 -33.51
CA PRO A 72 10.10 -46.05 -34.79
C PRO A 72 8.94 -46.46 -35.71
N GLU A 73 8.19 -47.52 -35.39
CA GLU A 73 7.24 -48.19 -36.30
C GLU A 73 5.76 -48.04 -35.88
N GLY A 74 5.48 -47.22 -34.86
CA GLY A 74 4.11 -46.79 -34.51
C GLY A 74 3.41 -47.58 -33.40
N LEU A 75 2.19 -47.14 -33.08
CA LEU A 75 1.43 -47.56 -31.90
C LEU A 75 0.96 -49.02 -31.95
N LYS A 76 1.49 -49.85 -31.06
CA LYS A 76 0.87 -51.13 -30.64
C LYS A 76 0.69 -51.20 -29.13
N ARG A 77 -0.42 -51.82 -28.73
CA ARG A 77 -0.82 -52.11 -27.34
C ARG A 77 -0.47 -53.56 -27.02
N THR A 78 0.08 -53.84 -25.84
CA THR A 78 0.66 -55.14 -25.47
C THR A 78 -0.28 -56.05 -24.68
N GLU A 79 -0.39 -57.29 -25.14
CA GLU A 79 -0.99 -58.49 -24.51
C GLU A 79 -0.33 -59.73 -25.17
N THR A 80 -0.11 -60.88 -24.54
CA THR A 80 -0.14 -61.28 -23.11
C THR A 80 1.31 -61.31 -22.55
N ALA A 81 1.80 -62.01 -21.52
CA ALA A 81 1.32 -62.98 -20.50
C ALA A 81 2.06 -62.66 -19.17
N ASP A 82 1.74 -63.09 -17.95
CA ASP A 82 1.38 -64.39 -17.31
C ASP A 82 2.57 -65.35 -17.16
N ALA A 83 2.97 -65.83 -15.97
CA ALA A 83 2.70 -65.44 -14.56
C ALA A 83 3.99 -65.76 -13.75
N GLU A 84 4.30 -65.31 -12.53
CA GLU A 84 3.50 -65.12 -11.31
C GLU A 84 4.13 -64.03 -10.40
N HIS A 85 3.30 -63.23 -9.72
CA HIS A 85 3.35 -62.92 -8.28
C HIS A 85 2.30 -61.85 -7.93
N SER A 86 1.72 -61.92 -6.73
CA SER A 86 0.41 -61.32 -6.43
C SER A 86 0.45 -59.90 -5.84
N ALA A 87 -0.74 -59.26 -5.83
CA ALA A 87 -1.10 -57.97 -5.22
C ALA A 87 -0.70 -56.68 -5.97
N GLY A 88 -1.59 -55.66 -5.89
CA GLY A 88 -1.28 -54.26 -6.25
C GLY A 88 -1.86 -53.67 -7.54
N ARG A 89 -2.65 -54.39 -8.35
CA ARG A 89 -3.11 -53.92 -9.68
C ARG A 89 -4.11 -52.74 -9.70
N SER A 90 -4.75 -52.36 -8.59
CA SER A 90 -5.70 -51.22 -8.53
C SER A 90 -5.04 -49.85 -8.27
N LEU A 91 -4.02 -49.80 -7.41
CA LEU A 91 -3.50 -48.54 -6.86
C LEU A 91 -2.88 -47.59 -7.90
N LYS A 92 -2.33 -48.11 -9.00
CA LYS A 92 -1.64 -47.32 -10.04
C LYS A 92 -2.55 -46.37 -10.83
N ARG A 93 -3.86 -46.61 -10.91
CA ARG A 93 -4.82 -45.62 -11.47
C ARG A 93 -5.41 -44.71 -10.41
N THR A 94 -5.71 -45.22 -9.21
CA THR A 94 -6.31 -44.42 -8.13
C THR A 94 -5.48 -43.19 -7.77
N TRP A 95 -4.15 -43.31 -7.70
CA TRP A 95 -3.27 -42.17 -7.42
C TRP A 95 -3.33 -41.05 -8.49
N ILE A 96 -3.60 -41.38 -9.75
CA ILE A 96 -3.77 -40.38 -10.82
C ILE A 96 -5.04 -39.55 -10.56
N TYR A 97 -6.14 -40.21 -10.20
CA TYR A 97 -7.37 -39.52 -9.80
C TYR A 97 -7.18 -38.69 -8.53
N VAL A 98 -6.44 -39.18 -7.53
CA VAL A 98 -6.10 -38.41 -6.31
C VAL A 98 -5.33 -37.12 -6.67
N VAL A 99 -4.33 -37.18 -7.55
CA VAL A 99 -3.58 -35.98 -7.97
C VAL A 99 -4.44 -35.02 -8.78
N ILE A 100 -5.28 -35.50 -9.70
CA ILE A 100 -6.21 -34.66 -10.47
C ILE A 100 -7.25 -34.00 -9.56
N ILE A 101 -7.80 -34.75 -8.60
CA ILE A 101 -8.77 -34.23 -7.62
C ILE A 101 -8.09 -33.23 -6.67
N ALA A 102 -6.87 -33.50 -6.19
CA ALA A 102 -6.13 -32.56 -5.35
C ALA A 102 -5.77 -31.27 -6.13
N GLY A 103 -5.43 -31.38 -7.41
CA GLY A 103 -5.23 -30.22 -8.30
C GLY A 103 -6.51 -29.42 -8.52
N ALA A 104 -7.63 -30.08 -8.84
CA ALA A 104 -8.93 -29.45 -9.00
C ALA A 104 -9.45 -28.81 -7.70
N ILE A 105 -9.21 -29.43 -6.53
CA ILE A 105 -9.50 -28.87 -5.21
C ILE A 105 -8.56 -27.69 -4.91
N SER A 106 -7.29 -27.74 -5.26
CA SER A 106 -6.34 -26.63 -5.03
C SER A 106 -6.68 -25.42 -5.88
N ILE A 107 -7.01 -25.63 -7.16
CA ILE A 107 -7.53 -24.60 -8.07
C ILE A 107 -8.87 -24.08 -7.55
N GLY A 108 -9.77 -24.98 -7.15
CA GLY A 108 -11.07 -24.66 -6.57
C GLY A 108 -10.95 -23.79 -5.32
N LEU A 109 -10.09 -24.14 -4.37
CA LEU A 109 -9.82 -23.37 -3.15
C LEU A 109 -9.10 -22.04 -3.44
N PHE A 110 -8.22 -21.97 -4.45
CA PHE A 110 -7.55 -20.74 -4.86
C PHE A 110 -8.53 -19.73 -5.49
N PHE A 111 -9.46 -20.19 -6.34
CA PHE A 111 -10.52 -19.36 -6.90
C PHE A 111 -11.63 -19.06 -5.88
N LEU A 112 -12.00 -20.03 -5.05
CA LEU A 112 -12.98 -19.84 -3.97
C LEU A 112 -12.47 -18.82 -2.97
N GLY A 113 -11.22 -18.92 -2.50
CA GLY A 113 -10.60 -17.96 -1.60
C GLY A 113 -10.55 -16.54 -2.17
N ARG A 114 -10.34 -16.37 -3.48
CA ARG A 114 -10.50 -15.06 -4.15
C ARG A 114 -11.96 -14.59 -4.19
N TYR A 115 -12.91 -15.49 -4.46
CA TYR A 115 -14.33 -15.14 -4.52
C TYR A 115 -14.95 -14.85 -3.14
N THR A 116 -14.54 -15.56 -2.08
CA THR A 116 -15.02 -15.34 -0.71
C THR A 116 -14.43 -14.08 -0.11
N SER A 117 -13.14 -13.80 -0.32
CA SER A 117 -12.52 -12.52 0.09
C SER A 117 -13.17 -11.31 -0.59
N SER A 118 -13.67 -11.47 -1.83
CA SER A 118 -14.47 -10.44 -2.50
C SER A 118 -15.88 -10.34 -1.91
N LYS A 119 -16.55 -11.47 -1.64
CA LYS A 119 -17.92 -11.49 -1.11
C LYS A 119 -18.07 -11.14 0.37
N GLN A 120 -17.05 -11.31 1.22
CA GLN A 120 -17.15 -10.91 2.64
C GLN A 120 -17.32 -9.39 2.82
N ASN A 121 -16.86 -8.58 1.87
CA ASN A 121 -17.07 -7.12 1.87
C ASN A 121 -18.39 -6.68 1.20
N ALA A 122 -19.21 -7.62 0.68
CA ALA A 122 -20.46 -7.29 -0.02
C ALA A 122 -21.68 -7.10 0.92
N GLY A 123 -21.50 -7.26 2.23
CA GLY A 123 -22.55 -7.09 3.25
C GLY A 123 -22.06 -6.49 4.57
N ALA A 124 -20.82 -6.02 4.62
CA ALA A 124 -20.34 -5.21 5.74
C ALA A 124 -20.81 -3.76 5.51
N GLU A 125 -21.72 -3.26 6.35
CA GLU A 125 -22.17 -1.88 6.29
C GLU A 125 -20.97 -0.94 6.54
N LEU A 126 -20.69 -0.05 5.58
CA LEU A 126 -19.52 0.81 5.64
C LEU A 126 -19.69 1.79 6.83
N PRO A 127 -18.68 1.97 7.71
CA PRO A 127 -18.86 2.73 8.94
C PRO A 127 -19.29 4.17 8.63
N GLY A 128 -20.50 4.59 9.03
CA GLY A 128 -21.05 5.90 8.67
C GLY A 128 -20.12 7.07 9.01
N LYS A 129 -19.35 6.93 10.11
CA LYS A 129 -18.29 7.84 10.56
C LYS A 129 -16.91 7.42 10.04
N SER A 130 -16.78 7.37 8.72
CA SER A 130 -15.50 7.11 8.08
C SER A 130 -15.30 7.99 6.86
N ILE A 131 -14.05 8.43 6.68
CA ILE A 131 -13.69 9.41 5.66
C ILE A 131 -12.33 9.07 5.05
N VAL A 132 -12.21 9.37 3.76
CA VAL A 132 -10.95 9.42 3.03
C VAL A 132 -10.80 10.79 2.39
N VAL A 133 -9.59 11.34 2.41
CA VAL A 133 -9.25 12.56 1.66
C VAL A 133 -8.47 12.15 0.40
N LEU A 134 -8.99 12.51 -0.77
CA LEU A 134 -8.27 12.32 -2.03
C LEU A 134 -7.20 13.42 -2.20
N PRO A 135 -6.18 13.22 -3.06
CA PRO A 135 -5.24 14.29 -3.41
C PRO A 135 -6.01 15.53 -3.87
N PHE A 136 -5.65 16.73 -3.40
CA PHE A 136 -6.31 17.95 -3.88
C PHE A 136 -5.74 18.38 -5.23
N ASP A 137 -6.59 18.90 -6.12
CA ASP A 137 -6.16 19.42 -7.41
C ASP A 137 -5.44 20.77 -7.25
N ASN A 138 -4.37 21.00 -8.02
CA ASN A 138 -3.60 22.24 -7.99
C ASN A 138 -4.04 23.17 -9.13
N LEU A 139 -4.95 24.08 -8.82
CA LEU A 139 -5.47 25.08 -9.75
C LEU A 139 -4.62 26.37 -9.76
N SER A 140 -3.45 26.38 -9.12
CA SER A 140 -2.49 27.47 -9.17
C SER A 140 -1.85 27.58 -10.56
N ARG A 141 -1.60 28.81 -11.06
CA ARG A 141 -0.97 29.02 -12.38
C ARG A 141 0.49 28.56 -12.46
N ASP A 142 1.16 28.55 -11.31
CA ASP A 142 2.54 28.15 -11.15
C ASP A 142 2.60 26.71 -10.60
N PRO A 143 3.11 25.73 -11.38
CA PRO A 143 3.21 24.33 -10.98
C PRO A 143 4.04 24.09 -9.70
N ASP A 144 4.99 24.98 -9.38
CA ASP A 144 5.82 24.83 -8.19
C ASP A 144 5.00 24.96 -6.89
N ASN A 145 3.73 25.39 -6.94
CA ASN A 145 2.80 25.37 -5.81
C ASN A 145 2.15 24.00 -5.54
N ALA A 146 2.55 22.93 -6.24
CA ALA A 146 2.01 21.58 -5.99
C ALA A 146 2.19 21.11 -4.52
N TYR A 147 3.31 21.49 -3.87
CA TYR A 147 3.52 21.21 -2.44
C TYR A 147 2.46 21.84 -1.54
N PHE A 148 1.86 22.96 -1.96
CA PHE A 148 0.89 23.71 -1.18
C PHE A 148 -0.49 23.05 -1.24
N ALA A 149 -0.90 22.56 -2.42
CA ALA A 149 -2.12 21.77 -2.58
C ALA A 149 -2.03 20.43 -1.81
N GLU A 150 -0.92 19.70 -1.95
CA GLU A 150 -0.69 18.48 -1.16
C GLU A 150 -0.57 18.77 0.34
N GLY A 151 0.02 19.90 0.72
CA GLY A 151 0.24 20.32 2.11
C GLY A 151 -1.04 20.64 2.87
N VAL A 152 -1.91 21.51 2.31
CA VAL A 152 -3.24 21.81 2.89
C VAL A 152 -4.09 20.54 3.02
N GLN A 153 -3.98 19.63 2.05
CA GLN A 153 -4.62 18.31 2.08
C GLN A 153 -4.04 17.38 3.17
N ASP A 154 -2.80 17.60 3.63
CA ASP A 154 -2.17 16.87 4.74
C ASP A 154 -2.63 17.40 6.10
N GLU A 155 -2.67 18.72 6.27
CA GLU A 155 -3.11 19.35 7.53
C GLU A 155 -4.61 19.11 7.79
N ILE A 156 -5.46 19.13 6.76
CA ILE A 156 -6.88 18.73 6.91
C ILE A 156 -7.00 17.26 7.33
N LEU A 157 -6.25 16.34 6.70
CA LEU A 157 -6.25 14.93 7.07
C LEU A 157 -5.73 14.72 8.51
N THR A 158 -4.68 15.43 8.89
CA THR A 158 -4.06 15.39 10.23
C THR A 158 -5.02 15.92 11.29
N ARG A 159 -5.70 17.05 11.05
CA ARG A 159 -6.73 17.58 11.96
C ARG A 159 -7.92 16.62 12.12
N LEU A 160 -8.37 15.99 11.03
CA LEU A 160 -9.42 14.97 11.08
C LEU A 160 -8.99 13.70 11.84
N ALA A 161 -7.73 13.29 11.72
CA ALA A 161 -7.20 12.10 12.39
C ALA A 161 -7.14 12.24 13.93
N LYS A 162 -7.26 13.46 14.46
CA LYS A 162 -7.37 13.71 15.92
C LYS A 162 -8.75 13.39 16.49
N VAL A 163 -9.75 13.09 15.67
CA VAL A 163 -11.13 12.80 16.12
C VAL A 163 -11.31 11.29 16.29
N ALA A 164 -11.35 10.82 17.53
CA ALA A 164 -11.41 9.38 17.86
C ALA A 164 -12.70 8.68 17.37
N ASP A 165 -13.78 9.44 17.15
CA ASP A 165 -15.06 8.96 16.61
C ASP A 165 -15.12 9.03 15.06
N LEU A 166 -14.00 9.31 14.36
CA LEU A 166 -13.85 9.25 12.89
C LEU A 166 -12.79 8.22 12.48
N LYS A 167 -13.17 7.25 11.65
CA LYS A 167 -12.20 6.42 10.91
C LYS A 167 -11.65 7.20 9.72
N VAL A 168 -10.43 7.75 9.83
CA VAL A 168 -9.70 8.41 8.74
C VAL A 168 -8.77 7.43 8.03
N ILE A 169 -8.70 7.50 6.69
CA ILE A 169 -7.76 6.71 5.86
C ILE A 169 -6.49 7.51 5.55
N SER A 170 -5.33 6.84 5.57
CA SER A 170 -4.03 7.46 5.33
C SER A 170 -3.83 7.98 3.89
N ARG A 171 -3.11 9.10 3.73
CA ARG A 171 -2.60 9.62 2.44
C ARG A 171 -1.96 8.53 1.57
N THR A 172 -1.14 7.68 2.17
CA THR A 172 -0.41 6.62 1.44
C THR A 172 -1.34 5.60 0.77
N SER A 173 -2.58 5.47 1.24
CA SER A 173 -3.61 4.65 0.61
C SER A 173 -4.29 5.37 -0.58
N THR A 174 -4.21 6.70 -0.65
CA THR A 174 -4.95 7.55 -1.60
C THR A 174 -4.10 8.17 -2.70
N GLN A 175 -2.79 8.35 -2.48
CA GLN A 175 -1.82 8.96 -3.42
C GLN A 175 -1.81 8.34 -4.84
N LYS A 176 -2.38 7.14 -5.02
CA LYS A 176 -2.52 6.42 -6.30
C LYS A 176 -3.77 6.77 -7.12
N TYR A 177 -4.72 7.52 -6.55
CA TYR A 177 -5.95 7.94 -7.23
C TYR A 177 -5.81 9.37 -7.76
N LYS A 178 -6.70 9.76 -8.69
CA LYS A 178 -6.84 11.16 -9.13
C LYS A 178 -7.58 11.98 -8.07
N SER A 179 -7.47 13.31 -8.16
CA SER A 179 -8.14 14.27 -7.28
C SER A 179 -9.67 14.24 -7.39
N ALA A 180 -10.18 14.06 -8.62
CA ALA A 180 -11.59 13.80 -8.92
C ALA A 180 -11.70 12.59 -9.86
N PRO A 181 -11.95 11.38 -9.35
CA PRO A 181 -12.02 10.14 -10.13
C PRO A 181 -13.46 9.67 -10.36
N ASP A 182 -13.76 9.21 -11.58
CA ASP A 182 -15.12 8.82 -12.03
C ASP A 182 -15.74 7.61 -11.28
N ASN A 183 -15.01 6.99 -10.33
CA ASN A 183 -15.37 5.75 -9.66
C ASN A 183 -15.31 5.82 -8.11
N LEU A 184 -15.68 6.98 -7.54
CA LEU A 184 -15.77 7.23 -6.09
C LEU A 184 -16.36 6.06 -5.27
N ARG A 185 -17.50 5.50 -5.70
CA ARG A 185 -18.17 4.37 -5.03
C ARG A 185 -17.31 3.10 -4.92
N ASP A 186 -16.38 2.85 -5.83
CA ASP A 186 -15.49 1.68 -5.77
C ASP A 186 -14.20 1.95 -4.99
N ILE A 187 -13.72 3.20 -4.99
CA ILE A 187 -12.65 3.66 -4.09
C ILE A 187 -13.10 3.54 -2.63
N ALA A 188 -14.31 4.02 -2.33
CA ALA A 188 -14.95 3.90 -1.02
C ALA A 188 -15.02 2.45 -0.52
N LYS A 189 -15.49 1.52 -1.35
CA LYS A 189 -15.50 0.07 -1.03
C LYS A 189 -14.08 -0.48 -0.83
N GLN A 190 -13.12 -0.10 -1.68
CA GLN A 190 -11.74 -0.61 -1.60
C GLN A 190 -11.02 -0.16 -0.32
N LEU A 191 -11.33 1.03 0.19
CA LEU A 191 -10.75 1.59 1.43
C LEU A 191 -11.63 1.32 2.68
N GLY A 192 -12.85 0.80 2.48
CA GLY A 192 -13.82 0.50 3.53
C GLY A 192 -14.32 1.76 4.23
N VAL A 193 -14.73 2.78 3.46
CA VAL A 193 -15.25 4.06 3.98
C VAL A 193 -16.54 4.50 3.30
N SER A 194 -17.37 5.26 4.02
CA SER A 194 -18.67 5.73 3.53
C SER A 194 -18.62 7.09 2.84
N ASN A 195 -17.66 7.94 3.20
CA ASN A 195 -17.58 9.34 2.76
C ASN A 195 -16.20 9.66 2.18
N ILE A 196 -16.16 10.55 1.19
CA ILE A 196 -14.97 11.01 0.50
C ILE A 196 -14.91 12.54 0.56
N LEU A 197 -13.74 13.09 0.87
CA LEU A 197 -13.43 14.51 0.69
C LEU A 197 -12.64 14.68 -0.61
N GLU A 198 -13.25 15.37 -1.57
CA GLU A 198 -12.58 15.94 -2.73
C GLU A 198 -12.22 17.40 -2.45
N GLY A 199 -11.24 17.94 -3.18
CA GLY A 199 -10.90 19.36 -3.08
C GLY A 199 -9.89 19.85 -4.11
N SER A 200 -9.76 21.16 -4.18
CA SER A 200 -8.78 21.86 -5.00
C SER A 200 -8.25 23.11 -4.31
N VAL A 201 -6.99 23.46 -4.60
CA VAL A 201 -6.31 24.62 -4.04
C VAL A 201 -5.74 25.48 -5.17
N GLN A 202 -5.96 26.77 -5.08
CA GLN A 202 -5.38 27.78 -5.96
C GLN A 202 -4.69 28.85 -5.11
N ARG A 203 -3.38 29.00 -5.28
CA ARG A 203 -2.61 30.11 -4.69
C ARG A 203 -2.29 31.17 -5.74
N ALA A 204 -2.39 32.43 -5.35
CA ALA A 204 -2.02 33.60 -6.13
C ALA A 204 -1.34 34.63 -5.21
N GLY A 205 -0.02 34.52 -5.06
CA GLY A 205 0.73 35.29 -4.06
C GLY A 205 0.27 34.93 -2.64
N ASP A 206 -0.20 35.93 -1.89
CA ASP A 206 -0.69 35.78 -0.52
C ASP A 206 -2.19 35.48 -0.44
N GLN A 207 -2.89 35.32 -1.57
CA GLN A 207 -4.28 34.88 -1.60
C GLN A 207 -4.36 33.38 -1.91
N VAL A 208 -5.25 32.69 -1.20
CA VAL A 208 -5.52 31.26 -1.35
C VAL A 208 -7.02 31.05 -1.47
N ARG A 209 -7.41 30.27 -2.49
CA ARG A 209 -8.73 29.66 -2.60
C ARG A 209 -8.61 28.16 -2.32
N VAL A 210 -9.35 27.67 -1.33
CA VAL A 210 -9.56 26.23 -1.08
C VAL A 210 -11.01 25.90 -1.38
N THR A 211 -11.28 24.97 -2.29
CA THR A 211 -12.63 24.45 -2.53
C THR A 211 -12.67 22.99 -2.12
N VAL A 212 -13.69 22.58 -1.38
CA VAL A 212 -13.81 21.22 -0.82
C VAL A 212 -15.24 20.71 -0.91
N GLN A 213 -15.39 19.40 -1.09
CA GLN A 213 -16.68 18.72 -1.22
C GLN A 213 -16.67 17.39 -0.46
N LEU A 214 -17.60 17.23 0.47
CA LEU A 214 -17.80 16.00 1.24
C LEU A 214 -18.94 15.20 0.59
N ILE A 215 -18.63 14.05 0.02
CA ILE A 215 -19.55 13.21 -0.76
C ILE A 215 -19.77 11.88 -0.03
N ASN A 216 -21.02 11.45 0.11
CA ASN A 216 -21.32 10.09 0.54
C ASN A 216 -21.24 9.14 -0.67
N ALA A 217 -20.20 8.32 -0.74
CA ALA A 217 -19.93 7.45 -1.88
C ALA A 217 -20.87 6.24 -1.98
N THR A 218 -21.71 6.00 -0.97
CA THR A 218 -22.77 4.99 -1.05
C THR A 218 -23.97 5.54 -1.84
N THR A 219 -24.48 6.73 -1.48
CA THR A 219 -25.65 7.35 -2.13
C THR A 219 -25.32 8.25 -3.32
N ASP A 220 -24.06 8.62 -3.51
CA ASP A 220 -23.59 9.63 -4.48
C ASP A 220 -24.10 11.05 -4.16
N ALA A 221 -24.39 11.33 -2.89
CA ALA A 221 -24.92 12.61 -2.43
C ALA A 221 -23.80 13.50 -1.87
N HIS A 222 -23.73 14.75 -2.34
CA HIS A 222 -22.97 15.81 -1.67
C HIS A 222 -23.62 16.11 -0.32
N LEU A 223 -22.88 15.90 0.77
CA LEU A 223 -23.30 16.22 2.14
C LEU A 223 -23.05 17.69 2.48
N TRP A 224 -21.93 18.23 1.98
CA TRP A 224 -21.50 19.61 2.12
C TRP A 224 -20.49 19.95 1.02
N ALA A 225 -20.46 21.21 0.58
CA ALA A 225 -19.49 21.74 -0.37
C ALA A 225 -19.31 23.25 -0.13
N GLU A 226 -18.06 23.73 -0.10
CA GLU A 226 -17.76 25.12 0.22
C GLU A 226 -16.46 25.60 -0.47
N SER A 227 -16.30 26.92 -0.61
CA SER A 227 -15.11 27.54 -1.19
C SER A 227 -14.66 28.73 -0.33
N TYR A 228 -13.41 28.68 0.10
CA TYR A 228 -12.79 29.59 1.04
C TYR A 228 -11.75 30.46 0.34
N ASP A 229 -12.11 31.71 0.05
CA ASP A 229 -11.16 32.78 -0.28
C ASP A 229 -10.62 33.41 1.00
N ARG A 230 -9.30 33.32 1.24
CA ARG A 230 -8.61 33.91 2.40
C ARG A 230 -7.18 34.35 2.05
N ALA A 231 -6.59 35.15 2.94
CA ALA A 231 -5.14 35.36 2.96
C ALA A 231 -4.40 34.12 3.48
N LEU A 232 -3.15 33.93 3.03
CA LEU A 232 -2.27 32.83 3.47
C LEU A 232 -2.05 32.82 4.99
N THR A 233 -2.11 33.96 5.66
CA THR A 233 -2.07 34.11 7.13
C THR A 233 -3.21 33.40 7.87
N ASP A 234 -4.33 33.19 7.19
CA ASP A 234 -5.57 32.65 7.76
C ASP A 234 -5.88 31.22 7.32
N ILE A 235 -4.98 30.59 6.55
CA ILE A 235 -5.16 29.23 6.04
C ILE A 235 -5.37 28.19 7.15
N PHE A 236 -4.71 28.35 8.30
CA PHE A 236 -4.93 27.50 9.49
C PHE A 236 -6.37 27.57 10.01
N THR A 237 -6.99 28.74 9.88
CA THR A 237 -8.40 28.94 10.25
C THR A 237 -9.28 28.13 9.30
N VAL A 238 -9.01 28.18 7.99
CA VAL A 238 -9.70 27.40 6.96
C VAL A 238 -9.53 25.90 7.17
N GLU A 239 -8.31 25.40 7.40
CA GLU A 239 -8.06 23.98 7.67
C GLU A 239 -8.83 23.49 8.91
N SER A 240 -8.89 24.31 9.96
CA SER A 240 -9.62 24.01 11.20
C SER A 240 -11.13 24.05 11.00
N GLU A 241 -11.62 25.03 10.24
CA GLU A 241 -13.03 25.22 9.87
C GLU A 241 -13.53 24.05 9.00
N ILE A 242 -12.78 23.68 7.96
CA ILE A 242 -13.05 22.49 7.13
C ILE A 242 -13.09 21.22 7.98
N ALA A 243 -12.06 20.96 8.78
CA ALA A 243 -11.98 19.74 9.58
C ALA A 243 -13.12 19.65 10.62
N LYS A 244 -13.50 20.76 11.24
CA LYS A 244 -14.65 20.82 12.16
C LYS A 244 -15.98 20.62 11.42
N THR A 245 -16.23 21.35 10.34
CA THR A 245 -17.49 21.25 9.56
C THR A 245 -17.71 19.83 9.03
N ILE A 246 -16.65 19.13 8.64
CA ILE A 246 -16.69 17.71 8.28
C ILE A 246 -17.09 16.84 9.49
N ALA A 247 -16.45 17.02 10.64
CA ALA A 247 -16.77 16.26 11.86
C ALA A 247 -18.23 16.48 12.30
N ASP A 248 -18.71 17.72 12.29
CA ASP A 248 -20.09 18.10 12.62
C ASP A 248 -21.09 17.51 11.60
N THR A 249 -20.78 17.56 10.31
CA THR A 249 -21.63 17.01 9.22
C THR A 249 -21.73 15.48 9.29
N LEU A 250 -20.61 14.80 9.61
CA LEU A 250 -20.59 13.35 9.88
C LEU A 250 -21.11 12.99 11.29
N ARG A 251 -21.50 13.99 12.09
CA ARG A 251 -22.00 13.87 13.47
C ARG A 251 -21.06 13.11 14.39
N ALA A 252 -19.75 13.26 14.18
CA ALA A 252 -18.72 12.75 15.06
C ALA A 252 -18.80 13.43 16.43
N LYS A 253 -18.54 12.68 17.49
CA LYS A 253 -18.47 13.20 18.85
C LYS A 253 -17.11 13.84 19.06
N LEU A 254 -17.07 15.17 19.03
CA LEU A 254 -15.91 15.95 19.46
C LEU A 254 -15.95 16.12 20.99
N THR A 255 -14.88 15.73 21.67
CA THR A 255 -14.60 16.20 23.03
C THR A 255 -14.05 17.63 22.98
N GLY A 256 -14.25 18.38 24.06
CA GLY A 256 -13.67 19.72 24.20
C GLY A 256 -12.13 19.75 24.27
N SER A 257 -11.46 18.60 24.26
CA SER A 257 -10.01 18.43 24.06
C SER A 257 -9.65 18.31 22.59
N GLU A 258 -10.34 17.45 21.83
CA GLU A 258 -10.15 17.28 20.38
C GLU A 258 -10.43 18.60 19.65
N GLU A 259 -11.51 19.31 19.98
CA GLU A 259 -11.84 20.60 19.39
C GLU A 259 -10.71 21.62 19.55
N ARG A 260 -10.06 21.68 20.72
CA ARG A 260 -8.88 22.54 20.94
C ARG A 260 -7.67 22.09 20.12
N MET A 261 -7.42 20.79 20.03
CA MET A 261 -6.29 20.21 19.27
C MET A 261 -6.46 20.32 17.75
N MET A 262 -7.70 20.41 17.26
CA MET A 262 -8.04 20.73 15.87
C MET A 262 -7.90 22.23 15.58
N SER A 263 -8.35 23.11 16.50
CA SER A 263 -8.30 24.58 16.35
C SER A 263 -6.94 25.22 16.68
N LYS A 264 -5.95 24.46 17.13
CA LYS A 264 -4.60 24.98 17.42
C LYS A 264 -3.94 25.49 16.13
N LYS A 265 -3.50 26.75 16.12
CA LYS A 265 -2.64 27.28 15.05
C LYS A 265 -1.22 26.70 15.24
N PRO A 266 -0.60 26.14 14.19
CA PRO A 266 0.65 25.38 14.31
C PRO A 266 1.89 26.27 14.41
N THR A 267 1.87 27.46 13.81
CA THR A 267 2.89 28.52 13.92
C THR A 267 2.21 29.89 13.75
N ALA A 268 2.87 30.96 14.21
CA ALA A 268 2.49 32.35 13.91
C ALA A 268 3.22 32.93 12.68
N ASN A 269 4.17 32.21 12.09
CA ASN A 269 5.01 32.67 10.98
C ASN A 269 4.63 31.98 9.65
N PRO A 270 4.04 32.69 8.67
CA PRO A 270 3.67 32.11 7.37
C PRO A 270 4.85 31.56 6.55
N GLU A 271 6.05 32.14 6.69
CA GLU A 271 7.25 31.64 6.01
C GLU A 271 7.66 30.27 6.59
N ALA A 272 7.62 30.14 7.92
CA ALA A 272 7.91 28.88 8.61
C ALA A 272 6.92 27.79 8.19
N TYR A 273 5.64 28.14 8.01
CA TYR A 273 4.63 27.21 7.50
C TYR A 273 4.88 26.78 6.06
N GLU A 274 5.19 27.72 5.16
CA GLU A 274 5.49 27.38 3.76
C GLU A 274 6.71 26.44 3.66
N LEU A 275 7.72 26.67 4.48
CA LEU A 275 8.89 25.80 4.60
C LEU A 275 8.51 24.42 5.15
N TYR A 276 7.71 24.34 6.22
CA TYR A 276 7.18 23.07 6.74
C TYR A 276 6.38 22.29 5.68
N LEU A 277 5.51 22.94 4.90
CA LEU A 277 4.76 22.27 3.83
C LEU A 277 5.68 21.73 2.72
N LYS A 278 6.72 22.47 2.34
CA LYS A 278 7.77 21.96 1.42
C LYS A 278 8.48 20.76 2.04
N GLY A 279 8.79 20.81 3.34
CA GLY A 279 9.31 19.69 4.11
C GLY A 279 8.42 18.44 4.00
N ARG A 280 7.13 18.56 4.33
CA ARG A 280 6.13 17.47 4.23
C ARG A 280 6.02 16.91 2.81
N PHE A 281 6.01 17.76 1.78
CA PHE A 281 5.96 17.34 0.37
C PHE A 281 7.18 16.51 -0.05
N PHE A 282 8.39 16.95 0.28
CA PHE A 282 9.60 16.18 -0.03
C PHE A 282 9.72 14.91 0.84
N TRP A 283 9.31 14.96 2.12
CA TRP A 283 9.25 13.79 3.00
C TRP A 283 8.31 12.71 2.46
N ASN A 284 7.15 13.11 1.93
CA ASN A 284 6.15 12.20 1.37
C ASN A 284 6.63 11.39 0.15
N LYS A 285 7.70 11.81 -0.54
CA LYS A 285 8.31 11.07 -1.67
C LYS A 285 9.15 9.86 -1.25
N ARG A 286 9.58 9.78 0.02
CA ARG A 286 10.30 8.64 0.63
C ARG A 286 11.58 8.20 -0.10
N THR A 287 12.27 9.09 -0.82
CA THR A 287 13.60 8.80 -1.39
C THR A 287 14.72 9.38 -0.52
N GLY A 288 15.91 8.77 -0.54
CA GLY A 288 17.06 9.28 0.20
C GLY A 288 17.59 10.66 -0.24
N VAL A 289 17.13 11.18 -1.38
CA VAL A 289 17.44 12.56 -1.83
C VAL A 289 16.36 13.52 -1.34
N ASP A 290 15.10 13.17 -1.54
CA ASP A 290 13.97 14.00 -1.09
C ASP A 290 13.91 14.09 0.45
N LEU A 291 14.23 13.03 1.19
CA LEU A 291 14.28 13.04 2.66
C LEU A 291 15.36 13.99 3.22
N ARG A 292 16.50 14.11 2.53
CA ARG A 292 17.51 15.14 2.87
C ARG A 292 17.00 16.55 2.56
N LYS A 293 16.24 16.72 1.47
CA LYS A 293 15.62 18.01 1.12
C LYS A 293 14.47 18.38 2.05
N SER A 294 13.75 17.42 2.64
CA SER A 294 12.77 17.71 3.68
C SER A 294 13.41 18.20 4.97
N ILE A 295 14.56 17.63 5.36
CA ILE A 295 15.33 18.12 6.52
C ILE A 295 15.77 19.57 6.31
N ASP A 296 16.37 19.90 5.16
CA ASP A 296 16.74 21.28 4.80
C ASP A 296 15.58 22.28 4.94
N TYR A 297 14.37 21.92 4.48
CA TYR A 297 13.19 22.78 4.65
C TYR A 297 12.66 22.83 6.09
N PHE A 298 12.69 21.74 6.86
CA PHE A 298 12.28 21.76 8.26
C PHE A 298 13.29 22.51 9.15
N ASP A 299 14.60 22.41 8.89
CA ASP A 299 15.65 23.21 9.53
C ASP A 299 15.44 24.71 9.27
N GLN A 300 15.12 25.08 8.03
CA GLN A 300 14.74 26.45 7.69
C GLN A 300 13.43 26.87 8.39
N ALA A 301 12.46 25.98 8.57
CA ALA A 301 11.21 26.28 9.28
C ALA A 301 11.45 26.55 10.78
N VAL A 302 12.25 25.73 11.48
CA VAL A 302 12.58 25.98 12.90
C VAL A 302 13.52 27.18 13.08
N ALA A 303 14.34 27.52 12.08
CA ALA A 303 15.11 28.76 12.08
C ALA A 303 14.23 30.01 11.91
N LYS A 304 13.03 29.87 11.32
CA LYS A 304 12.03 30.94 11.15
C LYS A 304 11.04 31.03 12.32
N ASP A 305 10.77 29.92 12.99
CA ASP A 305 10.00 29.85 14.23
C ASP A 305 10.54 28.72 15.16
N PRO A 306 11.42 29.04 16.12
CA PRO A 306 11.96 28.07 17.08
C PRO A 306 10.94 27.50 18.07
N SER A 307 9.67 27.95 18.03
CA SER A 307 8.56 27.37 18.80
C SER A 307 7.70 26.41 17.98
N TYR A 308 8.01 26.21 16.69
CA TYR A 308 7.19 25.43 15.76
C TYR A 308 7.35 23.91 15.95
N ALA A 309 6.58 23.36 16.89
CA ALA A 309 6.65 21.95 17.28
C ALA A 309 6.48 20.94 16.12
N LEU A 310 5.59 21.19 15.14
CA LEU A 310 5.42 20.28 13.99
C LEU A 310 6.64 20.26 13.06
N ALA A 311 7.43 21.34 12.98
CA ALA A 311 8.66 21.34 12.18
C ALA A 311 9.75 20.46 12.84
N TYR A 312 9.82 20.47 14.18
CA TYR A 312 10.65 19.51 14.93
C TYR A 312 10.15 18.06 14.79
N ALA A 313 8.83 17.82 14.79
CA ALA A 313 8.27 16.50 14.49
C ALA A 313 8.62 16.05 13.06
N GLY A 314 8.54 16.96 12.08
CA GLY A 314 8.95 16.70 10.69
C GLY A 314 10.43 16.38 10.52
N LEU A 315 11.32 17.04 11.27
CA LEU A 315 12.74 16.67 11.36
C LEU A 315 12.89 15.24 11.88
N ALA A 316 12.20 14.91 12.98
CA ALA A 316 12.26 13.57 13.58
C ALA A 316 11.81 12.49 12.58
N ASP A 317 10.63 12.69 11.98
CA ASP A 317 10.06 11.83 10.95
C ASP A 317 10.99 11.65 9.73
N ALA A 318 11.72 12.69 9.32
CA ALA A 318 12.66 12.58 8.21
C ALA A 318 13.94 11.83 8.59
N TYR A 319 14.47 12.04 9.80
CA TYR A 319 15.65 11.32 10.30
C TYR A 319 15.39 9.84 10.58
N VAL A 320 14.20 9.46 11.08
CA VAL A 320 13.79 8.04 11.20
C VAL A 320 13.82 7.37 9.82
N LEU A 321 13.22 8.01 8.82
CA LEU A 321 13.12 7.44 7.48
C LEU A 321 14.44 7.46 6.69
N LEU A 322 15.37 8.38 6.96
CA LEU A 322 16.71 8.30 6.37
C LEU A 322 17.40 6.97 6.70
N SER A 323 17.26 6.48 7.94
CA SER A 323 17.72 5.14 8.31
C SER A 323 16.85 4.05 7.66
N GLY A 324 15.53 4.16 7.76
CA GLY A 324 14.58 3.15 7.24
C GLY A 324 14.68 2.89 5.73
N PHE A 325 15.05 3.91 4.94
CA PHE A 325 15.26 3.83 3.49
C PHE A 325 16.75 3.66 3.10
N GLY A 326 17.65 3.38 4.05
CA GLY A 326 19.07 3.12 3.79
C GLY A 326 19.86 4.32 3.26
N ALA A 327 19.36 5.54 3.49
CA ALA A 327 19.94 6.80 3.02
C ALA A 327 20.93 7.43 4.01
N ALA A 328 20.92 6.97 5.27
CA ALA A 328 21.92 7.18 6.32
C ALA A 328 22.04 5.87 7.13
N SER A 329 23.08 5.71 7.96
CA SER A 329 23.07 4.60 8.94
C SER A 329 22.21 4.96 10.16
N PRO A 330 21.70 3.99 10.91
CA PRO A 330 20.95 4.25 12.15
C PRO A 330 21.70 5.13 13.14
N LYS A 331 23.04 5.05 13.17
CA LYS A 331 23.90 5.85 14.05
C LYS A 331 24.02 7.31 13.64
N ASP A 332 23.78 7.61 12.36
CA ASP A 332 23.98 8.94 11.78
C ASP A 332 22.65 9.71 11.61
N SER A 333 21.51 9.13 12.01
CA SER A 333 20.21 9.81 11.96
C SER A 333 19.29 9.59 13.17
N LEU A 334 19.27 8.40 13.80
CA LEU A 334 18.34 8.15 14.91
C LEU A 334 18.62 9.00 16.18
N PRO A 335 19.87 9.37 16.52
CA PRO A 335 20.14 10.35 17.58
C PRO A 335 19.51 11.72 17.30
N GLN A 336 19.57 12.21 16.05
CA GLN A 336 18.93 13.46 15.64
C GLN A 336 17.41 13.33 15.58
N ALA A 337 16.88 12.16 15.18
CA ALA A 337 15.45 11.87 15.24
C ALA A 337 14.92 11.99 16.67
N LYS A 338 15.62 11.37 17.62
CA LYS A 338 15.30 11.42 19.05
C LYS A 338 15.32 12.86 19.58
N ALA A 339 16.41 13.59 19.35
CA ALA A 339 16.54 14.98 19.83
C ALA A 339 15.48 15.92 19.23
N ALA A 340 15.12 15.74 17.96
CA ALA A 340 14.05 16.49 17.31
C ALA A 340 12.67 16.13 17.87
N ALA A 341 12.39 14.85 18.12
CA ALA A 341 11.13 14.41 18.73
C ALA A 341 11.00 14.90 20.19
N GLU A 342 12.05 14.79 20.99
CA GLU A 342 12.10 15.31 22.36
C GLU A 342 11.86 16.83 22.38
N LYS A 343 12.45 17.59 21.44
CA LYS A 343 12.19 19.03 21.29
C LYS A 343 10.76 19.35 20.86
N ALA A 344 10.18 18.55 19.96
CA ALA A 344 8.78 18.69 19.56
C ALA A 344 7.82 18.47 20.75
N LEU A 345 8.09 17.46 21.59
CA LEU A 345 7.29 17.16 22.79
C LEU A 345 7.49 18.15 23.94
N GLU A 346 8.66 18.79 24.04
CA GLU A 346 8.89 19.92 24.97
C GLU A 346 8.01 21.14 24.61
N LEU A 347 7.83 21.40 23.31
CA LEU A 347 7.01 22.50 22.79
C LEU A 347 5.50 22.15 22.74
N ASP A 348 5.18 20.89 22.46
CA ASP A 348 3.82 20.38 22.35
C ASP A 348 3.75 18.86 22.64
N SER A 349 3.54 18.51 23.91
CA SER A 349 3.32 17.12 24.35
C SER A 349 1.94 16.56 23.95
N THR A 350 1.38 17.02 22.82
CA THR A 350 0.15 16.50 22.20
C THR A 350 0.34 16.08 20.73
N LEU A 351 1.60 15.95 20.29
CA LEU A 351 1.95 15.53 18.94
C LEU A 351 2.21 14.02 18.86
N GLY A 352 1.19 13.27 18.44
CA GLY A 352 1.29 11.82 18.22
C GLY A 352 2.36 11.44 17.18
N GLU A 353 2.66 12.32 16.22
CA GLU A 353 3.77 12.17 15.26
C GLU A 353 5.13 12.18 15.97
N ALA A 354 5.33 13.11 16.91
CA ALA A 354 6.56 13.18 17.68
C ALA A 354 6.72 12.00 18.64
N HIS A 355 5.64 11.56 19.29
CA HIS A 355 5.64 10.32 20.08
C HIS A 355 5.97 9.09 19.19
N ALA A 356 5.37 8.97 18.01
CA ALA A 356 5.65 7.86 17.09
C ALA A 356 7.12 7.85 16.59
N SER A 357 7.70 9.02 16.29
CA SER A 357 9.11 9.11 15.89
C SER A 357 10.08 8.89 17.06
N LEU A 358 9.77 9.36 18.26
CA LEU A 358 10.52 9.02 19.48
C LEU A 358 10.49 7.51 19.75
N ALA A 359 9.33 6.88 19.62
CA ALA A 359 9.15 5.44 19.77
C ALA A 359 10.02 4.64 18.80
N GLN A 360 10.10 5.06 17.53
CA GLN A 360 10.97 4.42 16.53
C GLN A 360 12.46 4.59 16.87
N ALA A 361 12.89 5.76 17.36
CA ALA A 361 14.26 5.97 17.78
C ALA A 361 14.63 5.10 19.01
N LEU A 362 13.77 5.06 20.03
CA LEU A 362 13.93 4.21 21.21
C LEU A 362 14.01 2.72 20.83
N LEU A 363 13.16 2.27 19.90
CA LEU A 363 13.10 0.89 19.42
C LEU A 363 14.34 0.48 18.60
N ALA A 364 14.75 1.32 17.65
CA ALA A 364 15.74 0.98 16.62
C ALA A 364 17.18 1.43 16.93
N TYR A 365 17.39 2.30 17.93
CA TYR A 365 18.71 2.77 18.35
C TYR A 365 19.05 2.37 19.80
N ASP A 366 18.20 2.74 20.77
CA ASP A 366 18.45 2.50 22.19
C ASP A 366 18.07 1.07 22.63
N PHE A 367 17.26 0.36 21.83
CA PHE A 367 16.62 -0.92 22.16
C PHE A 367 15.73 -0.86 23.43
N ASP A 368 15.22 0.32 23.80
CA ASP A 368 14.24 0.47 24.87
C ASP A 368 12.82 0.15 24.35
N PHE A 369 12.53 -1.15 24.26
CA PHE A 369 11.20 -1.67 23.92
C PHE A 369 10.11 -1.18 24.89
N ALA A 370 10.45 -0.93 26.16
CA ALA A 370 9.49 -0.50 27.17
C ALA A 370 9.17 1.01 27.03
N GLY A 371 10.17 1.82 26.67
CA GLY A 371 10.02 3.20 26.24
C GLY A 371 9.21 3.31 24.96
N ALA A 372 9.65 2.65 23.89
CA ALA A 372 8.95 2.65 22.61
C ALA A 372 7.48 2.26 22.74
N ASN A 373 7.15 1.25 23.56
CA ASN A 373 5.76 0.83 23.79
C ASN A 373 4.94 1.81 24.64
N ARG A 374 5.55 2.71 25.43
CA ARG A 374 4.80 3.83 26.06
C ARG A 374 4.49 4.90 25.02
N GLU A 375 5.49 5.30 24.25
CA GLU A 375 5.35 6.35 23.23
C GLU A 375 4.41 5.93 22.07
N PHE A 376 4.36 4.64 21.69
CA PHE A 376 3.37 4.11 20.74
C PHE A 376 1.93 3.97 21.30
N LEU A 377 1.73 4.16 22.61
CA LEU A 377 0.43 4.01 23.29
C LEU A 377 -0.01 5.31 24.00
N TRP A 378 0.55 6.45 23.57
CA TRP A 378 0.09 7.78 23.89
C TRP A 378 -1.20 8.11 23.10
#